data_AF-A0A1G8XC82-F1
#
_entry.id   AF-A0A1G8XC82-F1
#
_cell.length_a   1.000
_cell.length_b   1.000
_cell.length_c   1.000
_cell.angle_alpha   90.00
_cell.angle_beta   90.00
_cell.angle_gamma   90.00
#
_symmetry.space_group_name_H-M   'P 1'
#
loop_
_entity.id
_entity.type
_entity.pdbx_description
1 polymer ?
#
loop_
_entity_poly.entity_id
_entity_poly.type
_entity_poly.pdbx_seq_one_letter_code
_entity_poly.pdbx_strand_id
1 'polypeptide(L)'
;MTQIPNIGKPAASALEHIGITQLEELTQFDEKNLLKLHGLGPKAARILKDALQTSGLKFKEEEQLTYSPDFLISGSLGCNNAPKREVIRDFLILAYMNDKKAEALLVTEMLLPKLPSQITALHIYNILTHGKEGAANGTVITADGQTHHWAYFIEFENHKKDARIKNISSYSKSVCDS
;
A
#
# COMPACT_ATOMS: atom_id res chain seq x y z
N MET A 1 21.85 -10.68 -6.92
CA MET A 1 20.78 -10.39 -7.88
C MET A 1 20.36 -11.72 -8.47
N THR A 2 19.45 -12.38 -7.76
CA THR A 2 19.01 -13.76 -8.04
C THR A 2 17.71 -13.70 -8.83
N GLN A 3 17.64 -14.42 -9.94
CA GLN A 3 16.44 -14.44 -10.78
C GLN A 3 15.27 -15.13 -10.07
N ILE A 4 14.06 -14.65 -10.35
CA ILE A 4 12.83 -15.27 -9.86
C ILE A 4 12.61 -16.61 -10.59
N PRO A 5 12.33 -17.72 -9.87
CA PRO A 5 12.05 -19.00 -10.49
C PRO A 5 10.77 -18.95 -11.35
N ASN A 6 10.55 -19.95 -12.19
CA ASN A 6 9.32 -20.03 -12.99
C ASN A 6 8.09 -20.24 -12.08
N ILE A 7 7.31 -19.17 -11.92
CA ILE A 7 6.06 -19.13 -11.15
C ILE A 7 4.81 -19.05 -12.04
N GLY A 8 4.97 -19.19 -13.36
CA GLY A 8 3.91 -19.01 -14.35
C GLY A 8 3.71 -17.54 -14.74
N LYS A 9 3.22 -17.32 -15.98
CA LYS A 9 3.07 -15.98 -16.57
C LYS A 9 2.23 -15.00 -15.71
N PRO A 10 1.09 -15.39 -15.11
CA PRO A 10 0.28 -14.46 -14.32
C PRO A 10 1.03 -13.95 -13.08
N ALA A 11 1.70 -14.85 -12.35
CA ALA A 11 2.42 -14.48 -11.14
C ALA A 11 3.68 -13.66 -11.45
N ALA A 12 4.40 -14.00 -12.53
CA ALA A 12 5.54 -13.23 -13.00
C ALA A 12 5.14 -11.79 -13.36
N SER A 13 4.10 -11.63 -14.19
CA SER A 13 3.57 -10.31 -14.56
C SER A 13 3.08 -9.51 -13.36
N ALA A 14 2.44 -10.16 -12.38
CA ALA A 14 1.99 -9.50 -11.16
C ALA A 14 3.16 -8.94 -10.34
N LEU A 15 4.25 -9.71 -10.17
CA LEU A 15 5.47 -9.24 -9.49
C LEU A 15 6.13 -8.09 -10.26
N GLU A 16 6.22 -8.19 -11.59
CA GLU A 16 6.77 -7.13 -12.44
C GLU A 16 5.99 -5.82 -12.31
N HIS A 17 4.64 -5.86 -12.27
CA HIS A 17 3.80 -4.68 -12.10
C HIS A 17 4.08 -3.92 -10.80
N ILE A 18 4.46 -4.63 -9.73
CA ILE A 18 4.85 -4.02 -8.44
C ILE A 18 6.36 -3.76 -8.33
N GLY A 19 7.10 -3.91 -9.43
CA GLY A 19 8.53 -3.62 -9.52
C GLY A 19 9.44 -4.70 -8.97
N ILE A 20 8.92 -5.89 -8.67
CA ILE A 20 9.71 -7.03 -8.18
C ILE A 20 10.24 -7.82 -9.38
N THR A 21 11.53 -7.72 -9.61
CA THR A 21 12.26 -8.38 -10.69
C THR A 21 13.28 -9.41 -10.18
N GLN A 22 13.57 -9.40 -8.87
CA GLN A 22 14.59 -10.24 -8.25
C GLN A 22 14.12 -10.84 -6.93
N LEU A 23 14.72 -11.98 -6.58
CA LEU A 23 14.34 -12.74 -5.39
C LEU A 23 14.58 -11.95 -4.09
N GLU A 24 15.65 -11.16 -4.03
CA GLU A 24 16.02 -10.36 -2.86
C GLU A 24 14.98 -9.29 -2.50
N GLU A 25 14.24 -8.77 -3.50
CA GLU A 25 13.22 -7.73 -3.29
C GLU A 25 11.99 -8.26 -2.54
N LEU A 26 11.72 -9.58 -2.64
CA LEU A 26 10.65 -10.24 -1.89
C LEU A 26 10.87 -10.20 -0.37
N THR A 27 12.10 -9.99 0.10
CA THR A 27 12.41 -9.88 1.53
C THR A 27 11.77 -8.65 2.20
N GLN A 28 11.30 -7.69 1.40
CA GLN A 28 10.60 -6.51 1.88
C GLN A 28 9.12 -6.77 2.22
N PHE A 29 8.59 -7.93 1.82
CA PHE A 29 7.18 -8.27 1.92
C PHE A 29 6.97 -9.44 2.87
N ASP A 30 5.83 -9.42 3.57
CA ASP A 30 5.34 -10.59 4.27
C ASP A 30 4.59 -11.53 3.30
N GLU A 31 4.68 -12.84 3.54
CA GLU A 31 4.13 -13.86 2.63
C GLU A 31 2.61 -13.70 2.43
N LYS A 32 1.86 -13.49 3.51
CA LYS A 32 0.38 -13.45 3.47
C LYS A 32 -0.15 -12.24 2.72
N ASN A 33 0.47 -11.09 2.89
CA ASN A 33 0.13 -9.88 2.17
C ASN A 33 0.55 -9.96 0.71
N LEU A 34 1.69 -10.60 0.40
CA LEU A 34 2.08 -10.87 -0.98
C LEU A 34 1.05 -11.73 -1.72
N LEU A 35 0.44 -12.71 -1.04
CA LEU A 35 -0.67 -13.51 -1.60
C LEU A 35 -1.91 -12.70 -1.99
N LYS A 36 -2.06 -11.45 -1.52
CA LYS A 36 -3.15 -10.56 -1.92
C LYS A 36 -2.94 -9.93 -3.28
N LEU A 37 -1.74 -10.09 -3.86
CA LEU A 37 -1.45 -9.60 -5.20
C LEU A 37 -2.28 -10.39 -6.23
N HIS A 38 -3.11 -9.68 -7.00
CA HIS A 38 -3.92 -10.28 -8.05
C HIS A 38 -3.01 -10.97 -9.09
N GLY A 39 -3.28 -12.25 -9.35
CA GLY A 39 -2.47 -13.09 -10.24
C GLY A 39 -1.41 -13.95 -9.53
N LEU A 40 -1.15 -13.73 -8.23
CA LEU A 40 -0.25 -14.57 -7.43
C LEU A 40 -1.00 -15.65 -6.65
N GLY A 41 -0.98 -16.88 -7.18
CA GLY A 41 -1.64 -18.02 -6.52
C GLY A 41 -0.78 -18.73 -5.44
N PRO A 42 -1.38 -19.60 -4.61
CA PRO A 42 -0.67 -20.34 -3.54
C PRO A 42 0.53 -21.16 -4.04
N LYS A 43 0.43 -21.71 -5.26
CA LYS A 43 1.52 -22.46 -5.90
C LYS A 43 2.75 -21.56 -6.16
N ALA A 44 2.53 -20.36 -6.69
CA ALA A 44 3.60 -19.40 -6.95
C ALA A 44 4.26 -18.97 -5.63
N ALA A 45 3.46 -18.64 -4.62
CA ALA A 45 3.96 -18.27 -3.29
C ALA A 45 4.85 -19.38 -2.67
N ARG A 46 4.44 -20.65 -2.76
CA ARG A 46 5.26 -21.77 -2.30
C ARG A 46 6.61 -21.84 -3.03
N ILE A 47 6.63 -21.69 -4.35
CA ILE A 47 7.86 -21.69 -5.14
C ILE A 47 8.78 -20.54 -4.72
N LEU A 48 8.23 -19.33 -4.49
CA LEU A 48 9.00 -18.18 -4.02
C LEU A 48 9.60 -18.42 -2.64
N LYS A 49 8.82 -19.01 -1.73
CA LYS A 49 9.27 -19.38 -0.38
C LYS A 49 10.45 -20.35 -0.42
N ASP A 50 10.33 -21.42 -1.21
CA ASP A 50 11.37 -22.43 -1.37
C ASP A 50 12.66 -21.81 -1.97
N ALA A 51 12.51 -20.91 -2.94
CA ALA A 51 13.64 -20.20 -3.56
C ALA A 51 14.34 -19.24 -2.58
N LEU A 52 13.58 -18.49 -1.78
CA LEU A 52 14.12 -17.64 -0.72
C LEU A 52 14.94 -18.48 0.28
N GLN A 53 14.36 -19.58 0.77
CA GLN A 53 15.03 -20.47 1.72
C GLN A 53 16.32 -21.08 1.15
N THR A 54 16.30 -21.51 -0.12
CA THR A 54 17.49 -22.01 -0.82
C THR A 54 18.61 -20.97 -0.89
N SER A 55 18.23 -19.69 -0.96
CA SER A 55 19.16 -18.55 -1.01
C SER A 55 19.53 -18.00 0.37
N GLY A 56 19.10 -18.65 1.47
CA GLY A 56 19.32 -18.19 2.84
C GLY A 56 18.51 -16.93 3.21
N LEU A 57 17.49 -16.59 2.42
CA LEU A 57 16.60 -15.45 2.60
C LEU A 57 15.26 -15.89 3.19
N LYS A 58 14.49 -14.92 3.68
CA LYS A 58 13.11 -15.14 4.15
C LYS A 58 12.27 -13.91 3.85
N PHE A 59 10.96 -14.12 3.78
CA PHE A 59 9.99 -13.03 3.81
C PHE A 59 10.12 -12.21 5.11
N LYS A 60 9.66 -10.96 5.06
CA LYS A 60 9.50 -10.11 6.24
C LYS A 60 8.49 -10.77 7.19
N GLU A 61 8.66 -10.49 8.48
CA GLU A 61 7.64 -10.83 9.47
C GLU A 61 6.33 -10.10 9.18
N GLU A 62 5.22 -10.76 9.46
CA GLU A 62 3.88 -10.22 9.24
C GLU A 62 3.66 -8.97 10.10
N GLU A 63 3.33 -7.87 9.43
CA GLU A 63 2.97 -6.63 10.09
C GLU A 63 1.47 -6.65 10.40
N GLN A 64 1.11 -6.67 11.68
CA GLN A 64 -0.29 -6.70 12.10
C GLN A 64 -0.95 -5.35 11.79
N LEU A 65 -1.75 -5.32 10.73
CA LEU A 65 -2.61 -4.19 10.41
C LEU A 65 -4.00 -4.39 11.03
N THR A 66 -4.61 -3.31 11.47
CA THR A 66 -6.00 -3.27 11.92
C THR A 66 -6.98 -3.74 10.83
N TYR A 67 -6.60 -3.54 9.56
CA TYR A 67 -7.41 -3.84 8.40
C TYR A 67 -6.70 -4.86 7.51
N SER A 68 -7.49 -5.77 6.92
CA SER A 68 -7.01 -6.72 5.94
C SER A 68 -7.72 -6.47 4.61
N PRO A 69 -7.20 -5.59 3.74
CA PRO A 69 -7.74 -5.46 2.39
C PRO A 69 -7.45 -6.71 1.55
N ASP A 70 -8.12 -6.79 0.39
CA ASP A 70 -7.90 -7.82 -0.63
C ASP A 70 -6.82 -7.42 -1.66
N PHE A 71 -6.04 -6.38 -1.38
CA PHE A 71 -4.89 -5.94 -2.18
C PHE A 71 -3.61 -5.89 -1.33
N LEU A 72 -2.45 -5.95 -1.99
CA LEU A 72 -1.15 -5.82 -1.34
C LEU A 72 -0.98 -4.41 -0.73
N ILE A 73 -0.58 -4.30 0.54
CA ILE A 73 -0.13 -3.01 1.11
C ILE A 73 1.36 -3.08 1.44
N SER A 74 2.15 -2.06 1.12
CA SER A 74 3.52 -1.99 1.63
C SER A 74 4.01 -0.56 1.93
N GLY A 75 5.17 -0.46 2.57
CA GLY A 75 5.85 0.80 2.88
C GLY A 75 5.70 1.23 4.34
N SER A 76 5.36 2.50 4.56
CA SER A 76 5.31 3.22 5.83
C SER A 76 4.13 2.80 6.73
N LEU A 77 4.05 1.52 7.08
CA LEU A 77 2.91 0.92 7.80
C LEU A 77 3.04 0.96 9.32
N GLY A 78 4.26 0.99 9.83
CA GLY A 78 4.53 0.93 11.27
C GLY A 78 4.08 2.16 12.05
N CYS A 79 3.73 1.91 13.32
CA CYS A 79 3.45 2.90 14.35
C CYS A 79 4.74 3.25 15.11
N ASN A 80 5.17 4.51 15.08
CA ASN A 80 6.32 5.01 15.86
C ASN A 80 5.86 5.98 16.97
N ASN A 81 4.73 5.70 17.62
CA ASN A 81 4.09 6.60 18.60
C ASN A 81 3.72 7.97 17.99
N ALA A 82 3.20 7.96 16.76
CA ALA A 82 2.71 9.13 16.05
C ALA A 82 1.21 8.94 15.71
N PRO A 83 0.29 9.26 16.64
CA PRO A 83 -1.13 8.94 16.49
C PRO A 83 -1.79 9.50 15.22
N LYS A 84 -1.40 10.71 14.80
CA LYS A 84 -1.90 11.31 13.55
C LYS A 84 -1.44 10.58 12.29
N ARG A 85 -0.24 9.97 12.33
CA ARG A 85 0.25 9.14 11.23
C ARG A 85 -0.60 7.87 11.11
N GLU A 86 -1.05 7.30 12.23
CA GLU A 86 -1.98 6.17 12.23
C GLU A 86 -3.34 6.57 11.63
N VAL A 87 -3.87 7.73 12.01
CA VAL A 87 -5.11 8.27 11.41
C VAL A 87 -4.99 8.41 9.89
N ILE A 88 -3.87 8.94 9.39
CA ILE A 88 -3.64 9.07 7.94
C ILE A 88 -3.52 7.70 7.26
N ARG A 89 -2.73 6.79 7.82
CA ARG A 89 -2.55 5.42 7.28
C ARG A 89 -3.90 4.71 7.19
N ASP A 90 -4.65 4.71 8.27
CA ASP A 90 -5.91 4.00 8.39
C ASP A 90 -6.96 4.59 7.45
N PHE A 91 -6.99 5.92 7.34
CA PHE A 91 -7.81 6.61 6.34
C PHE A 91 -7.47 6.18 4.91
N LEU A 92 -6.18 6.17 4.53
CA LEU A 92 -5.75 5.76 3.19
C LEU A 92 -6.16 4.32 2.88
N ILE A 93 -5.94 3.39 3.82
CA ILE A 93 -6.31 1.98 3.64
C ILE A 93 -7.82 1.85 3.44
N LEU A 94 -8.63 2.45 4.33
CA LEU A 94 -10.09 2.39 4.24
C LEU A 94 -10.64 3.05 2.97
N ALA A 95 -10.06 4.18 2.56
CA ALA A 95 -10.45 4.89 1.35
C ALA A 95 -10.23 4.03 0.10
N TYR A 96 -9.06 3.39 -0.03
CA TYR A 96 -8.76 2.48 -1.15
C TYR A 96 -9.52 1.14 -1.08
N MET A 97 -9.98 0.74 0.11
CA MET A 97 -10.94 -0.35 0.28
C MET A 97 -12.38 0.05 -0.10
N ASN A 98 -12.65 1.34 -0.32
CA ASN A 98 -14.00 1.88 -0.46
C ASN A 98 -14.90 1.51 0.75
N ASP A 99 -14.32 1.45 1.96
CA ASP A 99 -15.03 1.16 3.20
C ASP A 99 -15.53 2.48 3.84
N LYS A 100 -16.85 2.56 4.10
CA LYS A 100 -17.50 3.72 4.71
C LYS A 100 -16.92 4.10 6.07
N LYS A 101 -16.21 3.19 6.76
CA LYS A 101 -15.49 3.53 7.99
C LYS A 101 -14.46 4.65 7.80
N ALA A 102 -13.98 4.89 6.58
CA ALA A 102 -13.13 6.05 6.28
C ALA A 102 -13.78 7.38 6.71
N GLU A 103 -15.12 7.49 6.59
CA GLU A 103 -15.88 8.69 6.93
C GLU A 103 -15.78 9.03 8.43
N ALA A 104 -15.61 8.02 9.30
CA ALA A 104 -15.46 8.24 10.74
C ALA A 104 -14.16 8.97 11.10
N LEU A 105 -13.16 8.95 10.22
CA LEU A 105 -11.88 9.65 10.38
C LEU A 105 -11.93 11.09 9.85
N LEU A 106 -13.04 11.49 9.23
CA LEU A 106 -13.25 12.82 8.66
C LEU A 106 -14.14 13.68 9.58
N VAL A 107 -13.93 14.99 9.53
CA VAL A 107 -14.79 15.99 10.19
C VAL A 107 -16.02 16.31 9.32
N THR A 108 -15.86 16.27 7.99
CA THR A 108 -16.90 16.58 7.00
C THR A 108 -16.94 15.50 5.92
N GLU A 109 -18.06 15.39 5.21
CA GLU A 109 -18.10 14.65 3.94
C GLU A 109 -17.14 15.33 2.96
N MET A 110 -15.97 14.74 2.80
CA MET A 110 -14.94 15.25 1.91
C MET A 110 -14.93 14.42 0.65
N LEU A 111 -15.04 15.09 -0.49
CA LEU A 111 -14.87 14.41 -1.77
C LEU A 111 -13.38 14.10 -1.96
N LEU A 112 -12.98 12.86 -1.69
CA LEU A 112 -11.69 12.37 -2.15
C LEU A 112 -11.61 12.49 -3.68
N PRO A 113 -10.42 12.77 -4.26
CA PRO A 113 -10.25 12.58 -5.69
C PRO A 113 -10.68 11.17 -6.08
N LYS A 114 -11.21 11.02 -7.29
CA LYS A 114 -11.64 9.72 -7.80
C LYS A 114 -10.48 8.73 -7.70
N LEU A 115 -10.61 7.77 -6.79
CA LEU A 115 -9.62 6.72 -6.61
C LEU A 115 -9.76 5.69 -7.75
N PRO A 116 -8.65 5.10 -8.22
CA PRO A 116 -8.71 3.99 -9.15
C PRO A 116 -9.45 2.81 -8.52
N SER A 117 -10.29 2.16 -9.32
CA SER A 117 -10.97 0.91 -8.95
C SER A 117 -10.11 -0.31 -9.29
N GLN A 118 -10.42 -1.46 -8.69
CA GLN A 118 -9.76 -2.75 -8.99
C GLN A 118 -8.24 -2.69 -8.78
N ILE A 119 -7.82 -2.11 -7.65
CA ILE A 119 -6.41 -2.01 -7.31
C ILE A 119 -5.87 -3.37 -6.85
N THR A 120 -4.61 -3.64 -7.14
CA THR A 120 -3.89 -4.83 -6.69
C THR A 120 -2.80 -4.53 -5.67
N ALA A 121 -2.30 -3.30 -5.63
CA ALA A 121 -1.29 -2.89 -4.66
C ALA A 121 -1.42 -1.41 -4.28
N LEU A 122 -1.20 -1.12 -3.00
CA LEU A 122 -1.08 0.21 -2.43
C LEU A 122 0.28 0.33 -1.74
N HIS A 123 1.16 1.19 -2.27
CA HIS A 123 2.44 1.50 -1.67
C HIS A 123 2.35 2.86 -0.99
N ILE A 124 2.57 2.91 0.33
CA ILE A 124 2.63 4.16 1.10
C ILE A 124 4.10 4.45 1.38
N TYR A 125 4.70 5.43 0.70
CA TYR A 125 6.13 5.72 0.87
C TYR A 125 6.40 6.48 2.16
N ASN A 126 5.72 7.62 2.34
CA ASN A 126 5.91 8.47 3.50
C ASN A 126 4.56 8.88 4.09
N ILE A 127 4.56 9.04 5.41
CA ILE A 127 3.54 9.77 6.15
C ILE A 127 4.27 10.68 7.12
N LEU A 128 4.05 11.99 6.97
CA LEU A 128 4.63 13.06 7.76
C LEU A 128 3.52 13.79 8.51
N THR A 129 3.79 14.23 9.74
CA THR A 129 2.84 15.01 10.53
C THR A 129 3.57 16.05 11.38
N HIS A 130 3.01 17.25 11.49
CA HIS A 130 3.49 18.30 12.38
C HIS A 130 2.32 19.21 12.81
N GLY A 131 2.07 19.35 14.11
CA GLY A 131 0.98 20.21 14.60
C GLY A 131 -0.38 19.76 14.08
N LYS A 132 -1.05 20.58 13.24
CA LYS A 132 -2.32 20.24 12.56
C LYS A 132 -2.12 19.80 11.11
N GLU A 133 -0.89 19.69 10.65
CA GLU A 133 -0.57 19.41 9.26
C GLU A 133 -0.08 17.97 9.12
N GLY A 134 -0.40 17.37 7.98
CA GLY A 134 0.08 16.07 7.58
C GLY A 134 0.27 15.99 6.08
N ALA A 135 1.10 15.06 5.65
CA ALA A 135 1.28 14.74 4.24
C ALA A 135 1.56 13.25 4.07
N ALA A 136 1.08 12.67 2.98
CA ALA A 136 1.40 11.31 2.60
C ALA A 136 1.57 11.19 1.09
N ASN A 137 2.46 10.30 0.66
CA ASN A 137 2.64 10.02 -0.76
C ASN A 137 2.91 8.53 -1.01
N GLY A 138 2.67 8.12 -2.26
CA GLY A 138 2.81 6.73 -2.65
C GLY A 138 2.38 6.45 -4.07
N THR A 139 2.22 5.16 -4.36
CA THR A 139 1.65 4.66 -5.61
C THR A 139 0.51 3.71 -5.33
N VAL A 140 -0.38 3.60 -6.30
CA VAL A 140 -1.39 2.55 -6.35
C VAL A 140 -1.30 1.90 -7.72
N ILE A 141 -1.39 0.58 -7.77
CA ILE A 141 -1.28 -0.21 -8.98
C ILE A 141 -2.61 -0.93 -9.20
N THR A 142 -3.17 -0.79 -10.39
CA THR A 142 -4.42 -1.45 -10.80
C THR A 142 -4.17 -2.89 -11.24
N ALA A 143 -5.21 -3.72 -11.26
CA ALA A 143 -5.11 -5.13 -11.65
C ALA A 143 -4.61 -5.35 -13.09
N ASP A 144 -4.76 -4.34 -13.96
CA ASP A 144 -4.22 -4.30 -15.33
C ASP A 144 -2.79 -3.75 -15.42
N GLY A 145 -2.17 -3.40 -14.28
CA GLY A 145 -0.77 -2.98 -14.19
C GLY A 145 -0.53 -1.47 -14.28
N GLN A 146 -1.57 -0.62 -14.42
CA GLN A 146 -1.37 0.82 -14.44
C GLN A 146 -0.93 1.34 -13.07
N THR A 147 0.12 2.17 -13.07
CA THR A 147 0.64 2.80 -11.85
C THR A 147 0.17 4.24 -11.75
N HIS A 148 -0.50 4.58 -10.65
CA HIS A 148 -0.91 5.95 -10.34
C HIS A 148 -0.13 6.48 -9.13
N HIS A 149 0.56 7.60 -9.34
CA HIS A 149 1.24 8.33 -8.27
C HIS A 149 0.28 9.29 -7.57
N TRP A 150 0.31 9.29 -6.25
CA TRP A 150 -0.54 10.17 -5.44
C TRP A 150 0.26 10.87 -4.35
N ALA A 151 -0.17 12.09 -4.04
CA ALA A 151 0.28 12.86 -2.89
C ALA A 151 -0.92 13.56 -2.25
N TYR A 152 -1.07 13.41 -0.94
CA TYR A 152 -2.13 14.00 -0.13
C TYR A 152 -1.52 14.96 0.89
N PHE A 153 -2.08 16.16 0.97
CA PHE A 153 -1.83 17.14 2.03
C PHE A 153 -3.06 17.22 2.91
N ILE A 154 -2.85 17.17 4.22
CA ILE A 154 -3.89 16.86 5.20
C ILE A 154 -3.86 17.94 6.29
N GLU A 155 -5.03 18.50 6.61
CA GLU A 155 -5.23 19.38 7.76
C GLU A 155 -6.11 18.64 8.78
N PHE A 156 -5.70 18.63 10.04
CA PHE A 156 -6.47 18.12 11.17
C PHE A 156 -7.26 19.24 11.85
N GLU A 157 -8.41 18.92 12.43
CA GLU A 157 -9.23 19.93 13.15
C GLU A 157 -8.48 20.60 14.32
N ASN A 158 -7.57 19.87 14.97
CA ASN A 158 -6.82 20.37 16.12
C ASN A 158 -5.48 19.63 16.34
N HIS A 159 -4.74 20.03 17.39
CA HIS A 159 -3.41 19.48 17.70
C HIS A 159 -3.45 18.14 18.46
N LYS A 160 -4.61 17.67 18.92
CA LYS A 160 -4.73 16.43 19.69
C LYS A 160 -4.29 15.21 18.87
N LYS A 161 -3.95 14.14 19.57
CA LYS A 161 -3.40 12.90 19.00
C LYS A 161 -4.43 12.16 18.12
N ASP A 162 -5.69 12.23 18.50
CA ASP A 162 -6.86 11.59 17.89
C ASP A 162 -7.67 12.54 16.98
N ALA A 163 -7.10 13.70 16.64
CA ALA A 163 -7.79 14.68 15.82
C ALA A 163 -8.21 14.07 14.47
N ARG A 164 -9.45 14.31 14.07
CA ARG A 164 -9.95 13.88 12.76
C ARG A 164 -9.42 14.77 11.65
N ILE A 165 -9.45 14.23 10.44
CA ILE A 165 -9.04 14.93 9.23
C ILE A 165 -10.13 15.93 8.86
N LYS A 166 -9.75 17.20 8.78
CA LYS A 166 -10.63 18.32 8.42
C LYS A 166 -10.59 18.60 6.93
N ASN A 167 -9.41 18.64 6.31
CA ASN A 167 -9.23 18.88 4.87
C ASN A 167 -8.18 17.94 4.28
N ILE A 168 -8.37 17.56 3.02
CA ILE A 168 -7.42 16.82 2.19
C ILE A 168 -7.35 17.49 0.84
N SER A 169 -6.14 17.79 0.39
CA SER A 169 -5.85 18.21 -0.98
C SER A 169 -4.98 17.15 -1.62
N SER A 170 -5.25 16.84 -2.88
CA SER A 170 -4.52 15.81 -3.61
C SER A 170 -3.91 16.35 -4.88
N TYR A 171 -2.72 15.88 -5.20
CA TYR A 171 -2.08 16.10 -6.49
C TYR A 171 -1.70 14.74 -7.07
N SER A 172 -2.08 14.50 -8.32
CA SER A 172 -1.72 13.28 -9.04
C SER A 172 -1.17 13.64 -10.42
N LYS A 173 -0.21 12.85 -10.87
CA LYS A 173 0.28 12.91 -12.24
C LYS A 173 -0.32 11.73 -12.99
N SER A 174 -1.17 12.01 -13.98
CA SER A 174 -1.53 11.01 -14.98
C SER A 174 -0.30 10.82 -15.86
N VAL A 175 0.34 9.66 -15.79
CA VAL A 175 1.34 9.29 -16.79
C VAL A 175 0.53 8.84 -18.00
N CYS A 176 0.47 9.68 -19.03
CA CYS A 176 0.01 9.23 -20.34
C CYS A 176 1.12 8.36 -20.92
N ASP A 177 0.80 7.11 -21.24
CA ASP A 177 1.70 6.23 -21.98
C ASP A 177 2.07 6.92 -23.30
N SER A 178 3.37 7.13 -23.50
CA SER A 178 3.98 7.69 -24.72
C SER A 178 4.28 6.61 -25.73
#